data_AF-A0A1V2AXB0-F1
#
_entry.id   AF-A0A1V2AXB0-F1
#
_cell.length_a   1.000
_cell.length_b   1.000
_cell.length_c   1.000
_cell.angle_alpha   90.00
_cell.angle_beta   90.00
_cell.angle_gamma   90.00
#
_symmetry.space_group_name_H-M   'P 1'
#
loop_
_entity.id
_entity.type
_entity.pdbx_description
1 polymer ?
#
loop_
_entity_poly.entity_id
_entity_poly.type
_entity_poly.pdbx_seq_one_letter_code
_entity_poly.pdbx_strand_id
1 'polypeptide(L)' 'MFAQKRLQIQHLSRHVYTYVTWHENDGAQYPATGMYLLTAKGAVIIDTPWDTTQIRPLSDSIQRRHHLPV' A
#
# COMPACT_ATOMS: atom_id res chain seq x y z
N MET A 1 -3.36 20.68 -10.93
CA MET A 1 -3.43 19.29 -10.46
C MET A 1 -2.03 18.72 -10.52
N PHE A 2 -1.44 18.40 -9.37
CA PHE A 2 -0.17 17.66 -9.34
C PHE A 2 -0.47 16.18 -9.58
N ALA A 3 0.37 15.51 -10.37
CA ALA A 3 0.25 14.07 -10.53
C ALA A 3 0.59 13.38 -9.20
N GLN A 4 -0.36 12.63 -8.65
CA GLN A 4 -0.17 11.87 -7.41
C GLN A 4 0.97 10.87 -7.59
N LYS A 5 1.91 10.86 -6.63
CA LYS A 5 3.05 9.93 -6.67
C LYS A 5 2.54 8.49 -6.58
N ARG A 6 3.20 7.59 -7.32
CA ARG A 6 2.82 6.18 -7.42
C ARG A 6 3.00 5.43 -6.10
N LEU A 7 2.08 4.50 -5.81
CA LEU A 7 2.22 3.47 -4.78
C LEU A 7 3.59 2.76 -4.89
N GLN A 8 4.29 2.65 -3.77
CA GLN A 8 5.54 1.91 -3.66
C GLN A 8 5.34 0.73 -2.70
N ILE A 9 5.85 -0.45 -3.06
CA ILE A 9 5.83 -1.64 -2.21
C ILE A 9 7.24 -2.21 -2.17
N GLN A 10 7.76 -2.47 -0.97
CA GLN A 10 9.09 -3.03 -0.76
C GLN A 10 9.01 -4.27 0.13
N HIS A 11 9.83 -5.27 -0.18
CA HIS A 11 10.00 -6.43 0.70
C HIS A 11 10.86 -6.01 1.89
N LEU A 12 10.38 -6.26 3.11
CA LEU A 12 11.13 -5.94 4.33
C LEU A 12 11.85 -7.17 4.87
N SER A 13 11.09 -8.22 5.20
CA SER A 13 11.65 -9.50 5.64
C SER A 13 10.61 -10.61 5.60
N ARG A 14 11.01 -11.82 5.21
CA ARG A 14 10.13 -13.00 5.15
C ARG A 14 8.80 -12.69 4.45
N HIS A 15 7.70 -12.66 5.20
CA HIS A 15 6.33 -12.41 4.73
C HIS A 15 5.87 -10.96 4.94
N VAL A 16 6.75 -10.09 5.42
CA VAL A 16 6.46 -8.69 5.75
C VAL A 16 6.94 -7.78 4.63
N TYR A 17 6.07 -6.87 4.24
CA TYR A 17 6.30 -5.86 3.22
C TYR A 17 5.90 -4.50 3.75
N THR A 18 6.60 -3.45 3.34
CA THR A 18 6.18 -2.07 3.55
C THR A 18 5.56 -1.53 2.27
N TYR A 19 4.70 -0.53 2.43
CA TYR A 19 4.18 0.22 1.31
C TYR A 19 4.11 1.71 1.63
N VAL A 20 4.20 2.55 0.60
CA VAL A 20 4.06 4.00 0.70
C VAL A 20 2.99 4.45 -0.28
N THR A 21 1.94 5.07 0.24
CA THR A 21 0.95 5.85 -0.52
C THR A 21 1.24 7.34 -0.35
N TRP A 22 0.67 8.16 -1.22
CA TRP A 22 0.95 9.60 -1.23
C TRP A 22 -0.35 10.37 -1.23
N HIS A 23 -0.46 11.36 -0.35
CA HIS A 23 -1.62 12.24 -0.28
C HIS A 23 -1.17 13.69 -0.42
N GLU A 24 -1.97 14.49 -1.14
CA GLU A 24 -1.76 15.92 -1.21
C GLU A 24 -2.42 16.58 0.00
N ASN A 25 -1.67 17.40 0.72
CA ASN A 25 -2.24 18.33 1.69
C ASN A 25 -1.54 19.68 1.53
N ASP A 26 -2.29 20.77 1.42
CA ASP A 26 -1.77 22.14 1.25
C ASP A 26 -0.72 22.29 0.14
N GLY A 27 -0.97 21.66 -1.01
CA GLY A 27 -0.07 21.72 -2.17
C GLY A 27 1.24 20.92 -2.04
N ALA A 28 1.42 20.16 -0.95
CA ALA A 28 2.56 19.29 -0.74
C ALA A 28 2.15 17.81 -0.70
N GLN A 29 3.02 16.94 -1.22
CA GLN A 29 2.81 15.49 -1.24
C GLN A 29 3.44 14.84 -0.02
N TYR A 30 2.63 14.24 0.85
CA TYR A 30 3.08 13.56 2.06
C TYR A 30 3.03 12.04 1.90
N PRO A 31 4.07 11.31 2.34
CA PRO A 31 4.06 9.87 2.33
C PRO A 31 3.27 9.33 3.53
N ALA A 32 2.37 8.38 3.28
CA ALA A 32 1.76 7.54 4.31
C ALA A 32 2.38 6.14 4.19
N THR A 33 3.11 5.72 5.23
CA THR A 33 3.79 4.42 5.25
C THR A 33 2.97 3.43 6.03
N GLY A 34 2.64 2.30 5.42
CA GLY A 34 2.03 1.17 6.07
C GLY A 34 2.80 -0.11 5.80
N MET A 35 2.26 -1.23 6.26
CA MET A 35 2.83 -2.55 6.00
C MET A 35 1.74 -3.58 5.72
N TYR A 36 2.14 -4.71 5.15
CA TYR A 36 1.28 -5.88 5.12
C TYR A 36 2.08 -7.15 5.41
N LEU A 37 1.42 -8.11 6.03
CA LEU A 37 1.94 -9.44 6.34
C LEU A 37 1.22 -10.47 5.48
N LEU A 38 1.96 -11.32 4.79
CA LEU A 38 1.39 -12.51 4.15
C LEU A 38 1.18 -13.61 5.18
N THR A 39 -0.01 -14.20 5.14
CA THR A 39 -0.36 -15.43 5.85
C THR A 39 -0.71 -16.50 4.83
N ALA A 40 -0.88 -17.74 5.28
CA ALA A 40 -1.37 -18.82 4.41
C ALA A 40 -2.79 -18.58 3.86
N LYS A 41 -3.58 -17.68 4.47
CA LYS A 41 -4.97 -17.40 4.09
C LYS A 41 -5.15 -16.13 3.27
N GLY A 42 -4.16 -15.25 3.25
CA GLY A 42 -4.30 -13.91 2.69
C GLY A 42 -3.28 -12.92 3.24
N ALA A 43 -3.27 -11.72 2.68
CA ALA A 43 -2.52 -10.61 3.21
C ALA A 43 -3.31 -9.90 4.32
N VAL A 44 -2.62 -9.44 5.35
CA VAL A 44 -3.18 -8.56 6.39
C VAL A 44 -2.54 -7.20 6.24
N ILE A 45 -3.34 -6.18 5.97
CA ILE A 45 -2.87 -4.79 5.90
C ILE A 45 -2.83 -4.21 7.32
N ILE A 46 -1.70 -3.60 7.67
CA ILE A 46 -1.47 -2.90 8.93
C ILE A 46 -1.21 -1.45 8.61
N ASP A 47 -2.07 -0.59 9.18
CA ASP A 47 -2.27 0.80 8.77
C ASP A 47 -2.76 0.89 7.32
N THR A 48 -3.79 1.69 7.05
CA THR A 48 -4.41 1.80 5.71
C THR A 48 -4.03 3.13 5.06
N PRO A 49 -4.07 3.25 3.72
CA PRO A 49 -3.86 4.54 3.06
C PRO A 49 -4.77 5.63 3.63
N TRP A 50 -4.24 6.85 3.76
CA TRP A 50 -5.03 8.02 4.19
C TRP A 50 -6.20 8.33 3.25
N ASP A 51 -6.06 8.01 1.97
CA ASP A 51 -7.03 8.27 0.92
C ASP A 51 -7.66 6.97 0.42
N THR A 52 -8.99 6.90 0.46
CA THR A 52 -9.75 5.70 0.06
C THR A 52 -9.56 5.35 -1.42
N THR A 53 -9.23 6.33 -2.27
CA THR A 53 -8.91 6.10 -3.70
C THR A 53 -7.66 5.23 -3.89
N GLN A 54 -6.79 5.16 -2.88
CA GLN A 54 -5.56 4.37 -2.91
C GLN A 54 -5.73 2.94 -2.35
N ILE A 55 -6.88 2.61 -1.75
CA ILE A 55 -7.14 1.26 -1.21
C ILE A 55 -7.19 0.21 -2.32
N ARG A 56 -7.92 0.47 -3.42
CA ARG A 56 -8.02 -0.48 -4.55
C ARG A 56 -6.66 -0.69 -5.24
N PRO A 57 -5.90 0.35 -5.61
CA PRO A 57 -4.55 0.19 -6.15
C PRO A 57 -3.62 -0.64 -5.26
N LEU A 58 -3.71 -0.46 -3.93
CA LEU A 58 -2.95 -1.27 -2.98
C LEU A 58 -3.39 -2.72 -2.99
N SER A 59 -4.69 -2.98 -2.82
CA SER A 59 -5.25 -4.34 -2.79
C SER A 59 -4.94 -5.10 -4.08
N ASP A 60 -5.22 -4.52 -5.23
CA ASP A 60 -4.94 -5.12 -6.54
C ASP A 60 -3.44 -5.42 -6.72
N SER A 61 -2.57 -4.55 -6.21
CA SER A 61 -1.12 -4.74 -6.30
C SER A 61 -0.63 -5.88 -5.40
N ILE A 62 -1.22 -6.04 -4.21
CA ILE A 62 -0.92 -7.16 -3.31
C ILE A 62 -1.46 -8.48 -3.92
N GLN A 63 -2.71 -8.47 -4.39
CA GLN A 63 -3.33 -9.64 -5.03
C GLN A 63 -2.57 -10.09 -6.28
N ARG A 64 -2.24 -9.17 -7.20
CA ARG A 64 -1.46 -9.52 -8.41
C ARG A 64 -0.05 -10.02 -8.09
N ARG A 65 0.57 -9.49 -7.03
CA ARG A 65 1.94 -9.88 -6.65
C ARG A 65 1.98 -11.27 -6.02
N HIS A 66 1.01 -11.58 -5.17
CA HIS A 66 1.07 -12.77 -4.30
C HIS A 66 0.04 -13.84 -4.62
N HIS A 67 -0.94 -13.55 -5.46
CA HIS A 67 -2.04 -14.45 -5.82
C HIS A 67 -2.84 -14.94 -4.60
N LEU A 68 -2.97 -14.07 -3.61
CA LEU A 68 -3.69 -14.30 -2.37
C LEU A 68 -4.77 -13.23 -2.18
N PRO A 69 -5.87 -13.54 -1.48
CA PRO A 69 -6.83 -12.52 -1.07
C PRO A 69 -6.18 -11.53 -0.10
N VAL A 70 -6.79 -10.35 0.03
CA VAL A 70 -6.35 -9.23 0.86
C VAL A 70 -7.52 -8.73 1.66
#